data_AF-A0A497RTC2-F1
#
_entry.id   AF-A0A497RTC2-F1
#
_cell.length_a   1.000
_cell.length_b   1.000
_cell.length_c   1.000
_cell.angle_alpha   90.00
_cell.angle_beta   90.00
_cell.angle_gamma   90.00
#
_symmetry.space_group_name_H-M   'P 1'
#
loop_
_entity.id
_entity.type
_entity.pdbx_description
1 polymer ?
#
loop_
_entity_poly.entity_id
_entity_poly.type
_entity_poly.pdbx_seq_one_letter_code
_entity_poly.pdbx_strand_id
1 'polypeptide(L)'
;MARGARYKVPYRRRREGKTNYRKRLKLLLSRKPRLVVRITNKRVVAQIVEYNSKGDRVLIGVDSGMLRMYGWMGDLNNTPACYLTGLLVAKKALKRGIGEAILDIGLHTPTRGGRVFAVLRGAVEGGLNVPHDPDVLPDDYRIMGEHIAQYYEMRPDLFGEYERRGLKPTDLPQHVEDVKGRIVGDGHD
;
A
#
# COMPACT_ATOMS: atom_id res chain seq x y z
N MET A 1 -21.90 -2.11 25.18
CA MET A 1 -22.10 -3.36 25.94
C MET A 1 -23.48 -3.94 25.63
N ALA A 2 -23.68 -5.24 25.80
CA ALA A 2 -25.00 -5.85 25.60
C ALA A 2 -25.96 -5.36 26.68
N ARG A 3 -27.20 -5.03 26.30
CA ARG A 3 -28.20 -4.43 27.19
C ARG A 3 -29.26 -5.44 27.70
N GLY A 4 -29.20 -6.69 27.26
CA GLY A 4 -30.15 -7.75 27.64
C GLY A 4 -30.17 -8.91 26.63
N ALA A 5 -30.99 -9.93 26.90
CA ALA A 5 -31.06 -11.16 26.08
C ALA A 5 -31.50 -10.92 24.63
N ARG A 6 -32.34 -9.91 24.37
CA ARG A 6 -32.80 -9.54 23.01
C ARG A 6 -31.82 -8.65 22.24
N TYR A 7 -30.71 -8.22 22.86
CA TYR A 7 -29.78 -7.29 22.23
C TYR A 7 -28.97 -7.99 21.13
N LYS A 8 -29.13 -7.56 19.87
CA LYS A 8 -28.34 -8.07 18.76
C LYS A 8 -26.92 -7.54 18.82
N VAL A 9 -26.00 -8.39 19.30
CA VAL A 9 -24.57 -8.06 19.38
C VAL A 9 -23.98 -7.96 17.97
N PRO A 10 -23.36 -6.82 17.58
CA PRO A 10 -22.65 -6.73 16.30
C PRO A 10 -21.46 -7.68 16.26
N TYR A 11 -21.08 -8.14 15.06
CA TYR A 11 -19.90 -8.99 14.88
C TYR A 11 -18.63 -8.38 15.49
N ARG A 12 -17.72 -9.23 15.96
CA ARG A 12 -16.48 -8.82 16.65
C ARG A 12 -15.72 -7.71 15.91
N ARG A 13 -15.42 -7.89 14.61
CA ARG A 13 -14.66 -6.91 13.81
C ARG A 13 -15.43 -5.62 13.52
N ARG A 14 -16.77 -5.64 13.63
CA ARG A 14 -17.60 -4.43 13.54
C ARG A 14 -17.50 -3.62 14.83
N ARG A 15 -17.50 -4.29 15.99
CA ARG A 15 -17.28 -3.64 17.30
C ARG A 15 -15.88 -3.06 17.42
N GLU A 16 -14.87 -3.76 16.90
CA GLU A 16 -13.48 -3.27 16.85
C GLU A 16 -13.27 -2.14 15.81
N GLY A 17 -14.27 -1.82 14.99
CA GLY A 17 -14.13 -0.77 13.98
C GLY A 17 -13.09 -1.08 12.90
N LYS A 18 -12.90 -2.36 12.53
CA LYS A 18 -11.86 -2.78 11.57
C LYS A 18 -12.38 -3.21 10.21
N THR A 19 -13.68 -3.45 10.08
CA THR A 19 -14.23 -4.07 8.86
C THR A 19 -15.60 -3.55 8.51
N ASN A 20 -15.75 -3.15 7.24
CA ASN A 20 -17.02 -2.88 6.62
C ASN A 20 -17.50 -4.18 5.94
N TYR A 21 -18.43 -4.89 6.59
CA TYR A 21 -18.95 -6.17 6.08
C TYR A 21 -19.69 -6.04 4.74
N ARG A 22 -20.34 -4.90 4.46
CA ARG A 22 -21.01 -4.66 3.17
C ARG A 22 -19.99 -4.56 2.03
N LYS A 23 -18.93 -3.77 2.23
CA LYS A 23 -17.81 -3.68 1.27
C LYS A 23 -17.13 -5.03 1.10
N ARG A 24 -16.82 -5.71 2.21
CA ARG A 24 -16.16 -7.03 2.19
C ARG A 24 -16.97 -8.05 1.41
N LEU A 25 -18.29 -8.14 1.63
CA LEU A 25 -19.15 -9.06 0.90
C LEU A 25 -19.05 -8.83 -0.62
N LYS A 26 -19.17 -7.58 -1.07
CA LYS A 26 -19.04 -7.23 -2.50
C LYS A 26 -17.69 -7.60 -3.09
N LEU A 27 -16.61 -7.42 -2.34
CA LEU A 27 -15.26 -7.82 -2.76
C LEU A 27 -15.15 -9.35 -2.93
N LEU A 28 -15.68 -10.12 -1.98
CA LEU A 28 -15.62 -11.59 -2.01
C LEU A 28 -16.43 -12.21 -3.16
N LEU A 29 -17.45 -11.53 -3.68
CA LEU A 29 -18.22 -11.99 -4.84
C LEU A 29 -17.36 -12.16 -6.10
N SER A 30 -16.25 -11.43 -6.21
CA SER A 30 -15.32 -11.58 -7.34
C SER A 30 -14.62 -12.95 -7.37
N ARG A 31 -14.57 -13.66 -6.23
CA ARG A 31 -13.78 -14.90 -6.02
C ARG A 31 -12.28 -14.75 -6.31
N LYS A 32 -11.78 -13.52 -6.50
CA LYS A 32 -10.36 -13.22 -6.70
C LYS A 32 -9.66 -12.96 -5.35
N PRO A 33 -8.34 -13.17 -5.26
CA PRO A 33 -7.55 -12.70 -4.13
C PRO A 33 -7.69 -11.19 -3.93
N ARG A 34 -7.62 -10.74 -2.67
CA ARG A 34 -7.72 -9.32 -2.32
C ARG A 34 -6.34 -8.73 -2.09
N LEU A 35 -6.04 -7.61 -2.76
CA LEU A 35 -4.93 -6.73 -2.42
C LEU A 35 -5.38 -5.84 -1.25
N VAL A 36 -5.12 -6.31 -0.03
CA VAL A 36 -5.45 -5.62 1.21
C VAL A 36 -4.38 -4.58 1.50
N VAL A 37 -4.75 -3.30 1.42
CA VAL A 37 -3.85 -2.17 1.70
C VAL A 37 -4.26 -1.50 3.00
N ARG A 38 -3.32 -1.38 3.95
CA ARG A 38 -3.55 -0.71 5.24
C ARG A 38 -2.45 0.30 5.48
N ILE A 39 -2.85 1.51 5.83
CA ILE A 39 -1.93 2.60 6.14
C ILE A 39 -1.95 2.82 7.64
N THR A 40 -0.76 2.88 8.23
CA THR A 40 -0.56 3.26 9.63
C THR A 40 0.11 4.64 9.69
N ASN A 41 0.31 5.16 10.90
CA ASN A 41 0.97 6.45 11.08
C ASN A 41 2.43 6.43 10.61
N LYS A 42 3.10 5.28 10.59
CA LYS A 42 4.54 5.20 10.26
C LYS A 42 4.87 4.27 9.09
N ARG A 43 3.95 3.39 8.70
CA ARG A 43 4.19 2.33 7.70
C ARG A 43 2.97 2.04 6.84
N VAL A 44 3.20 1.33 5.75
CA VAL A 44 2.18 0.84 4.81
C VAL A 44 2.31 -0.67 4.72
N VAL A 45 1.18 -1.36 4.79
CA VAL A 45 1.11 -2.81 4.69
C VAL A 45 0.27 -3.16 3.48
N ALA A 46 0.83 -3.97 2.57
CA ALA A 46 0.15 -4.51 1.40
C ALA A 46 0.19 -6.04 1.45
N GLN A 47 -0.97 -6.68 1.33
CA GLN A 47 -1.09 -8.13 1.41
C GLN A 47 -1.97 -8.67 0.28
N ILE A 48 -1.60 -9.82 -0.28
CA ILE A 48 -2.49 -10.61 -1.12
C ILE A 48 -3.16 -11.66 -0.23
N VAL A 49 -4.48 -11.58 -0.12
CA VAL A 49 -5.27 -12.36 0.84
C VAL A 49 -6.37 -13.13 0.13
N GLU A 50 -6.35 -14.44 0.31
CA GLU A 50 -7.40 -15.35 -0.14
C GLU A 50 -8.41 -15.61 0.98
N TYR A 51 -9.68 -15.78 0.60
CA TYR A 51 -10.72 -16.17 1.55
C TYR A 51 -10.72 -17.69 1.77
N ASN A 52 -10.82 -18.10 3.04
CA ASN A 52 -11.09 -19.48 3.42
C ASN A 52 -12.14 -19.50 4.54
N SER A 53 -12.99 -20.53 4.58
CA SER A 53 -14.10 -20.65 5.52
C SER A 53 -13.67 -20.66 6.99
N LYS A 54 -12.46 -21.16 7.29
CA LYS A 54 -11.86 -21.15 8.64
C LYS A 54 -11.21 -19.81 9.00
N GLY A 55 -10.89 -18.99 8.00
CA GLY A 55 -10.21 -17.71 8.18
C GLY A 55 -9.35 -17.36 6.96
N ASP A 56 -9.23 -16.08 6.65
CA ASP A 56 -8.45 -15.59 5.50
C ASP A 56 -6.99 -16.11 5.54
N ARG A 57 -6.47 -16.52 4.38
CA ARG A 57 -5.08 -16.93 4.20
C ARG A 57 -4.30 -15.80 3.53
N VAL A 58 -3.20 -15.38 4.17
CA VAL A 58 -2.29 -14.41 3.58
C VAL A 58 -1.34 -15.15 2.66
N LEU A 59 -1.50 -14.97 1.35
CA LEU A 59 -0.61 -15.57 0.36
C LEU A 59 0.71 -14.81 0.34
N ILE A 60 0.67 -13.48 0.40
CA ILE A 60 1.86 -12.61 0.37
C ILE A 60 1.63 -11.44 1.31
N GLY A 61 2.68 -11.03 2.02
CA GLY A 61 2.68 -9.82 2.81
C GLY A 61 3.94 -9.01 2.59
N VAL A 62 3.75 -7.71 2.41
CA VAL A 62 4.81 -6.71 2.33
C VAL A 62 4.49 -5.60 3.32
N ASP A 63 5.50 -5.24 4.11
CA ASP A 63 5.51 -4.05 4.95
C ASP A 63 6.52 -3.08 4.34
N SER A 64 6.23 -1.77 4.37
CA SER A 64 7.13 -0.77 3.81
C SER A 64 8.51 -0.77 4.48
N GLY A 65 8.65 -1.31 5.70
CA GLY A 65 9.96 -1.55 6.30
C GLY A 65 10.88 -2.45 5.47
N MET A 66 10.32 -3.34 4.64
CA MET A 66 11.10 -4.18 3.70
C MET A 66 11.82 -3.35 2.64
N LEU A 67 11.35 -2.14 2.32
CA LEU A 67 12.00 -1.25 1.35
C LEU A 67 13.42 -0.87 1.78
N ARG A 68 13.73 -0.92 3.09
CA ARG A 68 15.09 -0.68 3.60
C ARG A 68 16.10 -1.67 3.02
N MET A 69 15.69 -2.92 2.74
CA MET A 69 16.55 -3.95 2.13
C MET A 69 16.94 -3.58 0.69
N TYR A 70 16.13 -2.75 0.03
CA TYR A 70 16.38 -2.23 -1.32
C TYR A 70 17.08 -0.85 -1.29
N GLY A 71 17.56 -0.41 -0.12
CA GLY A 71 18.24 0.87 0.05
C GLY A 71 17.30 2.08 0.08
N TRP A 72 16.01 1.91 0.40
CA TRP A 72 15.11 3.05 0.60
C TRP A 72 15.53 3.87 1.83
N MET A 73 15.79 5.17 1.66
CA MET A 73 16.20 6.07 2.74
C MET A 73 15.09 7.03 3.20
N GLY A 74 14.07 7.27 2.36
CA GLY A 74 12.94 8.14 2.69
C GLY A 74 12.00 7.60 3.78
N ASP A 75 10.90 8.31 4.02
CA ASP A 75 9.86 7.89 4.96
C ASP A 75 9.13 6.64 4.51
N LEU A 76 8.64 5.85 5.46
CA LEU A 76 8.02 4.54 5.21
C LEU A 76 6.49 4.62 4.99
N ASN A 77 5.91 5.82 4.99
CA ASN A 77 4.46 6.02 4.86
C ASN A 77 4.06 7.11 3.86
N ASN A 78 5.03 7.73 3.17
CA ASN A 78 4.75 8.77 2.19
C ASN A 78 4.25 8.16 0.86
N THR A 79 3.86 9.00 -0.11
CA THR A 79 3.35 8.52 -1.39
C THR A 79 4.36 7.64 -2.16
N PRO A 80 5.65 8.02 -2.26
CA PRO A 80 6.65 7.17 -2.92
C PRO A 80 6.81 5.79 -2.26
N ALA A 81 6.88 5.72 -0.92
CA ALA A 81 6.98 4.45 -0.21
C ALA A 81 5.73 3.58 -0.40
N CYS A 82 4.54 4.18 -0.49
CA CYS A 82 3.32 3.44 -0.84
C CYS A 82 3.44 2.80 -2.23
N TYR A 83 3.91 3.58 -3.21
CA TYR A 83 4.11 3.10 -4.57
C TYR A 83 5.13 1.97 -4.66
N LEU A 84 6.32 2.15 -4.08
CA LEU A 84 7.35 1.11 -4.04
C LEU A 84 6.88 -0.16 -3.30
N THR A 85 6.06 -0.01 -2.25
CA THR A 85 5.43 -1.15 -1.56
C THR A 85 4.46 -1.91 -2.48
N GLY A 86 3.70 -1.18 -3.31
CA GLY A 86 2.85 -1.75 -4.35
C GLY A 86 3.63 -2.55 -5.39
N LEU A 87 4.73 -1.98 -5.87
CA LEU A 87 5.63 -2.63 -6.82
C LEU A 87 6.21 -3.93 -6.23
N LEU A 88 6.68 -3.89 -4.99
CA LEU A 88 7.27 -5.03 -4.31
C LEU A 88 6.25 -6.16 -4.06
N VAL A 89 5.01 -5.83 -3.70
CA VAL A 89 3.97 -6.86 -3.51
C VAL A 89 3.58 -7.51 -4.84
N ALA A 90 3.53 -6.74 -5.93
CA ALA A 90 3.24 -7.28 -7.26
C ALA A 90 4.35 -8.23 -7.74
N LYS A 91 5.63 -7.85 -7.60
CA LYS A 91 6.76 -8.73 -7.95
C LYS A 91 6.72 -10.05 -7.17
N LYS A 92 6.50 -9.99 -5.86
CA LYS A 92 6.34 -11.20 -5.03
C LYS A 92 5.11 -12.03 -5.44
N ALA A 93 4.03 -11.39 -5.90
CA ALA A 93 2.82 -12.05 -6.39
C ALA A 93 3.08 -12.82 -7.67
N LEU A 94 3.74 -12.19 -8.64
CA LEU A 94 4.10 -12.82 -9.90
C LEU A 94 5.08 -13.98 -9.70
N LYS A 95 6.08 -13.87 -8.80
CA LYS A 95 6.99 -15.00 -8.44
C LYS A 95 6.24 -16.22 -7.88
N ARG A 96 5.04 -16.01 -7.29
CA ARG A 96 4.15 -17.09 -6.80
C ARG A 96 3.03 -17.47 -7.77
N GLY A 97 3.06 -16.97 -9.01
CA GLY A 97 2.04 -17.25 -10.02
C GLY A 97 0.70 -16.55 -9.80
N ILE A 98 0.65 -15.51 -8.95
CA ILE A 98 -0.57 -14.74 -8.68
C ILE A 98 -0.56 -13.49 -9.56
N GLY A 99 -1.31 -13.53 -10.67
CA GLY A 99 -1.37 -12.46 -11.66
C GLY A 99 -2.52 -11.46 -11.48
N GLU A 100 -3.48 -11.73 -10.60
CA GLU A 100 -4.65 -10.86 -10.42
C GLU A 100 -5.04 -10.66 -8.95
N ALA A 101 -5.62 -9.50 -8.66
CA ALA A 101 -6.21 -9.21 -7.36
C ALA A 101 -7.30 -8.13 -7.46
N ILE A 102 -8.07 -7.94 -6.38
CA ILE A 102 -9.00 -6.81 -6.22
C ILE A 102 -8.59 -5.93 -5.03
N LEU A 103 -8.62 -4.61 -5.20
CA LEU A 103 -8.20 -3.69 -4.16
C LEU A 103 -9.17 -3.68 -2.96
N ASP A 104 -8.65 -3.90 -1.75
CA ASP A 104 -9.36 -3.80 -0.47
C ASP A 104 -8.68 -2.73 0.40
N ILE A 105 -9.24 -1.51 0.41
CA ILE A 105 -8.79 -0.40 1.26
C ILE A 105 -9.42 -0.40 2.67
N GLY A 106 -10.22 -1.41 3.00
CA GLY A 106 -10.88 -1.53 4.30
C GLY A 106 -11.84 -0.38 4.60
N LEU A 107 -11.48 0.43 5.61
CA LEU A 107 -12.27 1.58 6.07
C LEU A 107 -11.75 2.92 5.56
N HIS A 108 -10.66 2.94 4.79
CA HIS A 108 -10.17 4.17 4.20
C HIS A 108 -11.20 4.76 3.21
N THR A 109 -11.22 6.09 3.14
CA THR A 109 -11.99 6.84 2.15
C THR A 109 -11.27 6.78 0.80
N PRO A 110 -11.98 6.47 -0.31
CA PRO A 110 -11.38 6.44 -1.65
C PRO A 110 -11.18 7.87 -2.18
N THR A 111 -10.16 8.56 -1.70
CA THR A 111 -9.79 9.91 -2.17
C THR A 111 -8.83 9.82 -3.35
N ARG A 112 -9.13 10.51 -4.46
CA ARG A 112 -8.25 10.60 -5.65
C ARG A 112 -6.82 10.99 -5.27
N GLY A 113 -5.82 10.32 -5.86
CA GLY A 113 -4.40 10.55 -5.54
C GLY A 113 -3.99 10.17 -4.10
N GLY A 114 -4.88 9.49 -3.37
CA GLY A 114 -4.63 9.02 -2.02
C GLY A 114 -3.54 7.94 -1.97
N ARG A 115 -2.88 7.83 -0.82
CA ARG A 115 -1.79 6.86 -0.59
C ARG A 115 -2.18 5.40 -0.88
N VAL A 116 -3.42 5.01 -0.64
CA VAL A 116 -3.91 3.66 -0.99
C VAL A 116 -3.85 3.41 -2.50
N PHE A 117 -4.09 4.45 -3.31
CA PHE A 117 -4.02 4.38 -4.77
C PHE A 117 -2.59 4.49 -5.28
N ALA A 118 -1.66 5.06 -4.51
CA ALA A 118 -0.23 4.93 -4.82
C ALA A 118 0.24 3.47 -4.74
N VAL A 119 -0.21 2.71 -3.71
CA VAL A 119 0.05 1.26 -3.64
C VAL A 119 -0.57 0.54 -4.84
N LEU A 120 -1.82 0.87 -5.20
CA LEU A 120 -2.48 0.31 -6.38
C LEU A 120 -1.68 0.58 -7.65
N ARG A 121 -1.26 1.84 -7.87
CA ARG A 121 -0.48 2.24 -9.03
C ARG A 121 0.81 1.43 -9.15
N GLY A 122 1.56 1.31 -8.05
CA GLY A 122 2.78 0.48 -8.02
C GLY A 122 2.51 -1.00 -8.28
N ALA A 123 1.39 -1.54 -7.78
CA ALA A 123 1.03 -2.94 -8.01
C ALA A 123 0.67 -3.21 -9.48
N VAL A 124 -0.07 -2.30 -10.11
CA VAL A 124 -0.44 -2.38 -11.54
C VAL A 124 0.81 -2.28 -12.42
N GLU A 125 1.68 -1.29 -12.17
CA GLU A 125 2.94 -1.13 -12.91
C GLU A 125 3.89 -2.31 -12.69
N GLY A 126 3.82 -2.94 -11.50
CA GLY A 126 4.53 -4.18 -11.21
C GLY A 126 3.99 -5.42 -11.92
N GLY A 127 2.92 -5.29 -12.71
CA GLY A 127 2.34 -6.34 -13.55
C GLY A 127 1.16 -7.09 -12.93
N LEU A 128 0.67 -6.68 -11.75
CA LEU A 128 -0.51 -7.30 -11.14
C LEU A 128 -1.79 -6.74 -11.78
N ASN A 129 -2.63 -7.60 -12.35
CA ASN A 129 -3.91 -7.19 -12.90
C ASN A 129 -4.92 -6.89 -11.78
N VAL A 130 -5.15 -5.60 -11.53
CA VAL A 130 -6.15 -5.13 -10.55
C VAL A 130 -7.15 -4.24 -11.27
N PRO A 131 -8.45 -4.56 -11.30
CA PRO A 131 -9.46 -3.68 -11.91
C PRO A 131 -9.50 -2.31 -11.22
N HIS A 132 -9.29 -1.24 -11.98
CA HIS A 132 -9.25 0.12 -11.46
C HIS A 132 -9.62 1.15 -12.52
N ASP A 133 -9.89 2.37 -12.05
CA ASP A 133 -10.03 3.57 -12.85
C ASP A 133 -8.68 4.32 -12.85
N PRO A 134 -8.05 4.58 -14.00
CA PRO A 134 -6.80 5.34 -14.07
C PRO A 134 -6.89 6.72 -13.43
N ASP A 135 -8.06 7.37 -13.46
CA ASP A 135 -8.24 8.73 -12.97
C ASP A 135 -8.10 8.84 -11.44
N VAL A 136 -8.30 7.75 -10.71
CA VAL A 136 -8.14 7.74 -9.24
C VAL A 136 -6.68 7.70 -8.79
N LEU A 137 -5.76 7.32 -9.69
CA LEU A 137 -4.35 7.17 -9.39
C LEU A 137 -3.67 8.54 -9.19
N PRO A 138 -2.66 8.62 -8.31
CA PRO A 138 -1.80 9.80 -8.22
C PRO A 138 -0.96 9.97 -9.50
N ASP A 139 -0.68 11.21 -9.85
CA ASP A 139 0.24 11.59 -10.94
C ASP A 139 1.72 11.29 -10.61
N ASP A 140 2.56 11.42 -11.63
CA ASP A 140 4.00 11.09 -11.56
C ASP A 140 4.73 12.02 -10.60
N TYR A 141 4.41 13.32 -10.66
CA TYR A 141 4.89 14.35 -9.74
C TYR A 141 4.71 13.92 -8.26
N ARG A 142 3.55 13.33 -7.92
CA ARG A 142 3.29 12.85 -6.56
C ARG A 142 3.94 11.50 -6.26
N ILE A 143 4.04 10.60 -7.24
CA ILE A 143 4.68 9.29 -7.08
C ILE A 143 6.19 9.41 -6.85
N MET A 144 6.85 10.26 -7.65
CA MET A 144 8.28 10.51 -7.57
C MET A 144 8.65 11.31 -6.32
N GLY A 145 7.68 11.99 -5.70
CA GLY A 145 7.92 12.77 -4.50
C GLY A 145 8.42 14.18 -4.78
N GLU A 146 8.22 14.70 -5.98
CA GLU A 146 8.58 16.09 -6.35
C GLU A 146 7.86 17.11 -5.47
N HIS A 147 6.59 16.86 -5.11
CA HIS A 147 5.87 17.66 -4.10
C HIS A 147 6.57 17.72 -2.72
N ILE A 148 7.31 16.67 -2.37
CA ILE A 148 8.06 16.62 -1.10
C ILE A 148 9.35 17.42 -1.25
N ALA A 149 10.04 17.28 -2.38
CA ALA A 149 11.21 18.08 -2.72
C ALA A 149 10.89 19.59 -2.73
N GLN A 150 9.82 19.99 -3.41
CA GLN A 150 9.36 21.38 -3.43
C GLN A 150 8.96 21.88 -2.04
N TYR A 151 8.33 21.03 -1.22
CA TYR A 151 7.97 21.41 0.15
C TYR A 151 9.21 21.59 1.05
N TYR A 152 10.28 20.83 0.82
CA TYR A 152 11.55 20.99 1.50
C TYR A 152 12.21 22.33 1.19
N GLU A 153 12.16 22.82 -0.05
CA GLU A 153 12.68 24.15 -0.42
C GLU A 153 12.00 25.27 0.36
N MET A 154 10.68 25.15 0.59
CA MET A 154 9.91 26.13 1.35
C MET A 154 10.13 26.03 2.86
N ARG A 155 10.31 24.81 3.38
CA ARG A 155 10.34 24.50 4.82
C ARG A 155 11.38 23.43 5.16
N PRO A 156 12.68 23.76 5.05
CA PRO A 156 13.75 22.78 5.28
C PRO A 156 13.83 22.30 6.74
N ASP A 157 13.35 23.13 7.69
CA ASP A 157 13.34 22.86 9.13
C ASP A 157 12.56 21.60 9.52
N LEU A 158 11.59 21.18 8.71
CA LEU A 158 10.72 20.04 9.00
C LEU A 158 11.32 18.68 8.60
N PHE A 159 12.49 18.66 7.94
CA PHE A 159 13.02 17.48 7.26
C PHE A 159 14.29 16.89 7.88
N GLY A 160 14.62 17.22 9.13
CA GLY A 160 15.83 16.70 9.78
C GLY A 160 15.90 15.16 9.89
N GLU A 161 14.78 14.45 9.78
CA GLU A 161 14.75 12.97 9.71
C GLU A 161 15.30 12.42 8.38
N TYR A 162 15.12 13.16 7.28
CA TYR A 162 15.63 12.78 5.96
C TYR A 162 17.17 12.86 5.94
N GLU A 163 17.70 14.00 6.42
CA GLU A 163 19.14 14.24 6.52
C GLU A 163 19.82 13.22 7.45
N ARG A 164 19.20 12.89 8.59
CA ARG A 164 19.70 11.84 9.50
C ARG A 164 19.78 10.46 8.86
N ARG A 165 19.02 10.19 7.80
CA ARG A 165 19.07 8.94 7.04
C ARG A 165 19.98 9.02 5.82
N GLY A 166 20.63 10.16 5.58
CA GLY A 166 21.54 10.36 4.45
C GLY A 166 20.85 10.65 3.12
N LEU A 167 19.59 11.09 3.11
CA LEU A 167 18.86 11.45 1.88
C LEU A 167 18.35 12.89 1.99
N LYS A 168 18.75 13.77 1.07
CA LYS A 168 18.10 15.08 0.97
C LYS A 168 16.76 14.94 0.24
N PRO A 169 15.69 15.61 0.69
CA PRO A 169 14.39 15.52 0.03
C PRO A 169 14.40 15.97 -1.44
N THR A 170 15.31 16.86 -1.83
CA THR A 170 15.51 17.28 -3.24
C THR A 170 15.91 16.11 -4.14
N ASP A 171 16.69 15.15 -3.63
CA ASP A 171 17.16 13.98 -4.36
C ASP A 171 16.13 12.82 -4.35
N LEU A 172 14.97 13.03 -3.72
CA LEU A 172 13.95 12.00 -3.55
C LEU A 172 13.45 11.41 -4.88
N PRO A 173 13.17 12.19 -5.94
CA PRO A 173 12.73 11.64 -7.23
C PRO A 173 13.72 10.64 -7.82
N GLN A 174 15.02 10.99 -7.83
CA GLN A 174 16.07 10.09 -8.30
C GLN A 174 16.16 8.84 -7.43
N HIS A 175 16.11 9.01 -6.11
CA HIS A 175 16.17 7.90 -5.16
C HIS A 175 15.00 6.91 -5.31
N VAL A 176 13.82 7.39 -5.71
CA VAL A 176 12.66 6.54 -6.02
C VAL A 176 12.92 5.67 -7.23
N GLU A 177 13.47 6.24 -8.31
CA GLU A 177 13.82 5.48 -9.51
C GLU A 177 14.93 4.45 -9.26
N ASP A 178 15.95 4.82 -8.49
CA ASP A 178 17.03 3.89 -8.14
C ASP A 178 16.49 2.67 -7.36
N VAL A 179 15.62 2.90 -6.37
CA VAL A 179 15.01 1.83 -5.58
C VAL A 179 14.00 1.02 -6.41
N LYS A 180 13.24 1.67 -7.28
CA LYS A 180 12.36 1.01 -8.25
C LYS A 180 13.18 0.07 -9.15
N GLY A 181 14.30 0.55 -9.69
CA GLY A 181 15.24 -0.25 -10.49
C GLY A 181 15.75 -1.47 -9.74
N ARG A 182 16.13 -1.32 -8.47
CA ARG A 182 16.54 -2.45 -7.62
C ARG A 182 15.42 -3.45 -7.38
N ILE A 183 14.20 -3.00 -7.10
CA ILE A 183 13.04 -3.89 -6.89
C ILE A 183 12.68 -4.65 -8.17
N VAL A 184 12.77 -4.00 -9.33
CA VAL A 184 12.49 -4.63 -10.62
C VAL A 184 13.62 -5.60 -11.02
N GLY A 185 14.87 -5.24 -10.72
CA GLY A 185 16.07 -6.02 -11.00
C GLY A 185 16.34 -7.18 -10.04
N ASP A 186 15.63 -7.28 -8.91
CA ASP A 186 15.73 -8.37 -7.90
C ASP A 186 15.17 -9.72 -8.39
N GLY A 187 15.43 -10.05 -9.65
CA GLY A 187 15.18 -11.33 -10.30
C GLY A 187 16.40 -12.26 -10.31
N HIS A 188 17.35 -12.10 -9.38
CA HIS A 188 18.38 -13.11 -9.14
C HIS A 188 17.82 -14.21 -8.22
N ASP A 189 17.66 -15.38 -8.85
CA ASP A 189 17.51 -16.74 -8.30
C ASP A 189 16.21 -17.11 -7.54
#